data_AF-U2QG32-F1
#
_entry.id   AF-U2QG32-F1
#
_cell.length_a   1.000
_cell.length_b   1.000
_cell.length_c   1.000
_cell.angle_alpha   90.00
_cell.angle_beta   90.00
_cell.angle_gamma   90.00
#
_symmetry.space_group_name_H-M   'P 1'
#
loop_
_entity.id
_entity.type
_entity.pdbx_description
1 polymer ?
#
loop_
_entity_poly.entity_id
_entity_poly.type
_entity_poly.pdbx_seq_one_letter_code
_entity_poly.pdbx_strand_id
1 'polypeptide(L)'
;MIATALGSFAGHDYAACCRAVLGELVGRAPMPELPARGPGADMIGRAASLLPGLPVDLQPSGWRLAQGPSLIGRRARRMLGDDREIFVEHLADWPGTPTLTVAGPLTLAAR
;
A
#
# COMPACT_ATOMS: atom_id res chain seq x y z
N MET A 1 -18.61 -10.53 16.96
CA MET A 1 -18.02 -11.10 15.74
C MET A 1 -16.55 -10.67 15.71
N ILE A 2 -15.61 -11.57 15.42
CA ILE A 2 -14.20 -11.21 15.21
C ILE A 2 -13.98 -11.22 13.70
N ALA A 3 -13.65 -10.06 13.13
CA ALA A 3 -13.33 -9.92 11.71
C ALA A 3 -11.84 -9.58 11.56
N THR A 4 -11.22 -10.04 10.48
CA THR A 4 -9.84 -9.71 10.13
C THR A 4 -9.75 -9.59 8.62
N ALA A 5 -9.08 -8.55 8.13
CA ALA A 5 -8.77 -8.43 6.72
C ALA A 5 -7.36 -8.94 6.44
N LEU A 6 -7.24 -9.80 5.42
CA LEU A 6 -5.99 -10.30 4.89
C LEU A 6 -5.97 -10.11 3.38
N GLY A 7 -4.87 -9.59 2.85
CA GLY A 7 -4.65 -9.44 1.41
C GLY A 7 -5.26 -8.16 0.82
N SER A 8 -5.34 -8.17 -0.51
CA SER A 8 -5.73 -7.02 -1.33
C SER A 8 -7.25 -6.87 -1.44
N PHE A 9 -7.71 -5.64 -1.52
CA PHE A 9 -9.11 -5.28 -1.74
C PHE A 9 -9.37 -5.00 -3.22
N ALA A 10 -10.61 -5.22 -3.65
CA ALA A 10 -11.06 -4.90 -4.99
C ALA A 10 -11.42 -3.41 -5.13
N GLY A 11 -11.41 -2.92 -6.38
CA GLY A 11 -11.86 -1.56 -6.72
C GLY A 11 -10.75 -0.52 -6.75
N HIS A 12 -11.17 0.75 -6.90
CA HIS A 12 -10.27 1.88 -7.16
C HIS A 12 -10.46 3.06 -6.19
N ASP A 13 -11.58 3.12 -5.47
CA ASP A 13 -11.88 4.19 -4.51
C ASP A 13 -11.25 3.87 -3.15
N TYR A 14 -10.12 4.51 -2.88
CA TYR A 14 -9.34 4.28 -1.67
C TYR A 14 -10.06 4.80 -0.42
N ALA A 15 -10.70 5.97 -0.49
CA ALA A 15 -11.40 6.56 0.65
C ALA A 15 -12.64 5.74 1.05
N ALA A 16 -13.41 5.25 0.06
CA ALA A 16 -14.51 4.34 0.33
C ALA A 16 -14.02 3.02 0.96
N CYS A 17 -12.89 2.49 0.50
CA CYS A 17 -12.29 1.30 1.10
C CYS A 17 -11.85 1.55 2.55
N CYS A 18 -11.21 2.68 2.85
CA CYS A 18 -10.85 3.06 4.23
C CYS A 18 -12.07 3.10 5.15
N ARG A 19 -13.17 3.75 4.72
CA ARG A 19 -14.43 3.78 5.49
C ARG A 19 -14.98 2.38 5.76
N ALA A 20 -15.00 1.52 4.74
CA ALA A 20 -15.48 0.16 4.88
C ALA A 20 -14.61 -0.66 5.85
N VAL A 21 -13.28 -0.63 5.67
CA VAL A 21 -12.34 -1.40 6.51
C VAL A 21 -12.40 -0.96 7.96
N LEU A 22 -12.42 0.34 8.24
CA LEU A 22 -12.47 0.87 9.60
C LEU A 22 -13.85 0.72 10.24
N GLY A 23 -14.92 0.69 9.45
CA GLY A 23 -16.28 0.41 9.94
C GLY A 23 -16.50 -1.05 10.34
N GLU A 24 -15.85 -1.99 9.64
CA GLU A 24 -16.02 -3.44 9.88
C GLU A 24 -15.03 -4.00 10.93
N LEU A 25 -13.79 -3.50 10.95
CA LEU A 25 -12.75 -4.03 11.83
C LEU A 25 -12.66 -3.20 13.11
N VAL A 26 -13.23 -3.70 14.21
CA VAL A 26 -13.20 -3.03 15.52
C VAL A 26 -12.01 -3.56 16.33
N GLY A 27 -10.86 -2.89 16.24
CA GLY A 27 -9.69 -3.16 17.09
C GLY A 27 -8.35 -3.21 16.35
N ARG A 28 -8.30 -3.81 15.15
CA ARG A 28 -7.11 -3.81 14.31
C ARG A 28 -7.48 -3.81 12.83
N ALA A 29 -6.95 -2.85 12.09
CA ALA A 29 -7.28 -2.67 10.67
C ALA A 29 -6.03 -2.40 9.84
N PRO A 30 -5.83 -3.11 8.71
CA PRO A 30 -4.74 -2.80 7.81
C PRO A 30 -5.04 -1.55 6.99
N MET A 31 -4.00 -0.78 6.69
CA MET A 31 -4.05 0.21 5.62
C MET A 31 -4.41 -0.52 4.31
N PRO A 32 -5.52 -0.15 3.63
CA PRO A 32 -6.00 -0.93 2.49
C PRO A 32 -4.98 -1.02 1.34
N GLU A 33 -4.93 -2.19 0.70
CA GLU A 33 -4.20 -2.41 -0.56
C GLU A 33 -5.18 -2.58 -1.72
N LEU A 34 -5.15 -1.69 -2.72
CA LEU A 34 -6.05 -1.74 -3.89
C LEU A 34 -5.26 -1.81 -5.20
N PRO A 35 -4.76 -3.00 -5.60
CA PRO A 35 -3.88 -3.15 -6.77
C PRO A 35 -4.49 -2.68 -8.10
N ALA A 36 -5.83 -2.67 -8.22
CA ALA A 36 -6.49 -2.22 -9.44
C ALA A 36 -6.25 -0.72 -9.75
N ARG A 37 -5.82 0.08 -8.76
CA ARG A 37 -5.41 1.48 -8.95
C ARG A 37 -4.11 1.64 -9.74
N GLY A 38 -3.44 0.54 -10.08
CA GLY A 38 -2.32 0.50 -11.01
C GLY A 38 -0.95 0.43 -10.31
N PRO A 39 0.13 0.69 -11.07
CA PRO A 39 1.50 0.58 -10.57
C PRO A 39 1.75 1.37 -9.29
N GLY A 40 2.20 0.67 -8.26
CA GLY A 40 2.54 1.29 -6.97
C GLY A 40 1.46 1.09 -5.92
N ALA A 41 0.24 0.74 -6.32
CA ALA A 41 -0.83 0.34 -5.42
C ALA A 41 -0.78 -1.15 -5.04
N ASP A 42 -0.02 -1.95 -5.80
CA ASP A 42 0.24 -3.36 -5.55
C ASP A 42 1.27 -3.60 -4.43
N MET A 43 1.26 -4.79 -3.83
CA MET A 43 2.13 -5.12 -2.69
C MET A 43 3.62 -4.89 -2.95
N ILE A 44 4.10 -5.11 -4.19
CA ILE A 44 5.51 -4.99 -4.54
C ILE A 44 5.86 -3.51 -4.69
N GLY A 45 5.06 -2.77 -5.45
CA GLY A 45 5.25 -1.33 -5.64
C GLY A 45 5.19 -0.53 -4.33
N ARG A 46 4.27 -0.88 -3.42
CA ARG A 46 4.17 -0.25 -2.09
C ARG A 46 5.39 -0.54 -1.24
N ALA A 47 5.78 -1.80 -1.14
CA ALA A 47 6.94 -2.21 -0.34
C ALA A 47 8.25 -1.60 -0.90
N ALA A 48 8.44 -1.63 -2.22
CA ALA A 48 9.59 -1.00 -2.88
C ALA A 48 9.65 0.51 -2.65
N SER A 49 8.51 1.19 -2.59
CA SER A 49 8.44 2.64 -2.33
C SER A 49 8.92 3.05 -0.94
N LEU A 50 8.89 2.12 0.02
CA LEU A 50 9.36 2.30 1.41
C LEU A 50 10.87 2.13 1.57
N LEU A 51 11.60 1.66 0.55
CA LEU A 51 13.03 1.37 0.66
C LEU A 51 13.87 2.65 0.48
N PRO A 52 14.52 3.16 1.54
CA PRO A 52 15.42 4.30 1.41
C PRO A 52 16.70 3.90 0.69
N GLY A 53 17.22 4.77 -0.18
CA GLY A 53 18.48 4.54 -0.90
C GLY A 53 18.43 3.48 -2.01
N LEU A 54 17.29 2.82 -2.23
CA LEU A 54 17.10 1.81 -3.28
C LEU A 54 16.08 2.32 -4.30
N PRO A 55 16.51 3.08 -5.32
CA PRO A 55 15.61 3.52 -6.37
C PRO A 55 15.10 2.32 -7.17
N VAL A 56 13.81 2.35 -7.54
CA VAL A 56 13.15 1.30 -8.33
C VAL A 56 12.45 1.89 -9.54
N ASP A 57 12.24 1.08 -10.57
CA ASP A 57 11.41 1.41 -11.74
C ASP A 57 10.52 0.22 -12.11
N LEU A 58 9.41 0.49 -12.80
CA LEU A 58 8.55 -0.56 -13.32
C LEU A 58 8.97 -0.88 -14.76
N GLN A 59 9.39 -2.12 -14.98
CA GLN A 59 9.74 -2.66 -16.29
C GLN A 59 8.68 -3.67 -16.75
N PRO A 60 8.68 -4.10 -18.03
CA PRO A 60 7.72 -5.10 -18.52
C PRO A 60 7.71 -6.41 -17.71
N SER A 61 8.86 -6.81 -17.15
CA SER A 61 8.98 -7.99 -16.31
C SER A 61 8.56 -7.77 -14.84
N GLY A 62 8.25 -6.53 -14.44
CA GLY A 62 7.95 -6.15 -13.06
C GLY A 62 8.87 -5.06 -12.50
N TRP A 63 8.76 -4.83 -11.19
CA TRP A 63 9.57 -3.86 -10.45
C TRP A 63 11.04 -4.29 -10.40
N ARG A 64 11.95 -3.35 -10.69
CA ARG A 64 13.41 -3.58 -10.67
C ARG A 64 14.14 -2.46 -9.98
N LEU A 65 15.30 -2.76 -9.41
CA LEU A 65 16.25 -1.74 -8.98
C LEU A 65 16.69 -0.90 -10.18
N ALA A 66 16.70 0.41 -9.99
CA ALA A 66 17.16 1.37 -10.98
C ALA A 66 18.54 1.92 -10.58
N GLN A 67 19.25 2.49 -11.54
CA GLN A 67 20.52 3.20 -11.27
C GLN A 67 20.31 4.56 -10.58
N GLY A 68 19.07 5.06 -10.57
CA GLY A 68 18.73 6.37 -10.00
C GLY A 68 17.22 6.59 -9.95
N PRO A 69 16.76 7.75 -9.45
CA PRO A 69 15.34 8.06 -9.30
C PRO A 69 14.56 7.94 -10.61
N SER A 70 13.63 7.00 -10.70
CA SER A 70 12.75 6.83 -11.87
C SER A 70 11.46 7.65 -11.74
N LEU A 71 10.79 7.91 -12.87
CA LEU A 71 9.49 8.58 -12.86
C LEU A 71 8.41 7.70 -12.21
N ILE A 72 8.37 6.40 -12.53
CA ILE A 72 7.34 5.50 -12.02
C ILE A 72 7.54 5.26 -10.52
N GLY A 73 8.79 5.08 -10.06
CA GLY A 73 9.11 4.97 -8.64
C GLY A 73 8.74 6.21 -7.84
N ARG A 74 8.95 7.42 -8.38
CA ARG A 74 8.48 8.67 -7.74
C ARG A 74 6.96 8.72 -7.65
N ARG A 75 6.26 8.31 -8.70
CA ARG A 75 4.78 8.26 -8.73
C ARG A 75 4.24 7.26 -7.70
N ALA A 76 4.82 6.06 -7.62
CA ALA A 76 4.43 5.06 -6.63
C ALA A 76 4.66 5.53 -5.20
N ARG A 77 5.81 6.16 -4.92
CA ARG A 77 6.07 6.76 -3.60
C ARG A 77 5.08 7.87 -3.25
N ARG A 78 4.71 8.70 -4.22
CA ARG A 78 3.68 9.73 -4.00
C ARG A 78 2.31 9.11 -3.73
N MET A 79 1.89 8.13 -4.53
CA MET A 79 0.64 7.40 -4.32
C MET A 79 0.58 6.77 -2.92
N LEU A 80 1.67 6.14 -2.45
CA LEU A 80 1.74 5.59 -1.10
C LEU A 80 1.61 6.68 -0.02
N GLY A 81 2.17 7.87 -0.27
CA GLY A 81 2.02 9.04 0.60
C GLY A 81 0.58 9.54 0.67
N ASP A 82 -0.04 9.74 -0.50
CA ASP A 82 -1.43 10.18 -0.63
C ASP A 82 -2.39 9.16 0.05
N ASP A 83 -2.18 7.86 -0.17
CA ASP A 83 -2.93 6.78 0.47
C ASP A 83 -2.78 6.76 1.99
N ARG A 84 -1.58 7.02 2.49
CA ARG A 84 -1.33 7.14 3.93
C ARG A 84 -2.08 8.34 4.50
N GLU A 85 -2.06 9.49 3.83
CA GLU A 85 -2.75 10.69 4.28
C GLU A 85 -4.26 10.48 4.36
N ILE A 86 -4.87 9.92 3.31
CA ILE A 86 -6.31 9.57 3.31
C ILE A 86 -6.63 8.58 4.43
N PHE A 87 -5.78 7.57 4.65
CA PHE A 87 -6.02 6.61 5.71
C PHE A 87 -5.92 7.26 7.09
N VAL A 88 -4.91 8.10 7.33
CA VAL A 88 -4.73 8.85 8.59
C VAL A 88 -5.92 9.77 8.87
N GLU A 89 -6.48 10.41 7.86
CA GLU A 89 -7.70 11.23 8.01
C GLU A 89 -8.86 10.41 8.59
N HIS A 90 -9.06 9.18 8.10
CA HIS A 90 -10.13 8.31 8.60
C HIS A 90 -9.80 7.66 9.95
N LEU A 91 -8.55 7.68 10.39
CA LEU A 91 -8.13 7.15 11.69
C LEU A 91 -8.40 8.11 12.86
N ALA A 92 -8.67 9.40 12.60
CA ALA A 92 -8.71 10.45 13.63
C ALA A 92 -9.57 10.08 14.86
N ASP A 93 -10.73 9.47 14.64
CA ASP A 93 -11.67 9.05 15.70
C ASP A 93 -11.86 7.53 15.78
N TRP A 94 -11.01 6.75 15.09
CA TRP A 94 -11.15 5.30 15.06
C TRP A 94 -10.42 4.64 16.25
N PRO A 95 -11.11 3.87 17.11
CA PRO A 95 -10.61 3.47 18.43
C PRO A 95 -9.63 2.27 18.42
N GLY A 96 -9.16 1.84 17.26
CA GLY A 96 -8.33 0.64 17.11
C GLY A 96 -6.86 0.91 16.82
N THR A 97 -6.11 -0.16 16.56
CA THR A 97 -4.70 -0.11 16.14
C THR A 97 -4.57 -0.27 14.62
N PRO A 98 -4.07 0.74 13.89
CA PRO A 98 -3.79 0.59 12.47
C PRO A 98 -2.58 -0.32 12.25
N THR A 99 -2.58 -1.09 11.18
CA THR A 99 -1.44 -1.91 10.76
C THR A 99 -1.02 -1.62 9.33
N LEU A 100 0.26 -1.76 9.04
CA LEU A 100 0.81 -1.68 7.69
C LEU A 100 1.32 -3.06 7.26
N THR A 101 0.79 -3.58 6.16
CA THR A 101 1.27 -4.83 5.56
C THR A 101 2.29 -4.50 4.48
N VAL A 102 3.46 -5.15 4.53
CA VAL A 102 4.57 -4.93 3.61
C VAL A 102 5.07 -6.28 3.11
N ALA A 103 5.33 -6.40 1.81
CA ALA A 103 5.96 -7.58 1.24
C ALA A 103 7.36 -7.78 1.85
N GLY A 104 7.66 -8.99 2.28
CA GLY A 104 8.96 -9.33 2.87
C GLY A 104 10.12 -9.35 1.85
N PRO A 105 11.37 -9.41 2.32
CA PRO A 105 12.55 -9.32 1.47
C PRO A 105 12.66 -10.46 0.44
N LEU A 106 12.25 -11.69 0.79
CA LEU A 106 12.25 -12.81 -0.15
C LEU A 106 11.23 -12.61 -1.28
N THR A 107 10.05 -12.09 -0.95
CA THR A 107 9.00 -11.76 -1.95
C THR A 107 9.46 -10.63 -2.87
N LEU A 108 10.13 -9.62 -2.32
CA LEU A 108 10.70 -8.51 -3.10
C LEU A 108 11.83 -8.96 -4.04
N ALA A 109 12.71 -9.86 -3.57
CA ALA A 109 13.83 -10.36 -4.37
C ALA A 109 13.38 -11.32 -5.50
N ALA A 110 12.23 -11.95 -5.35
CA ALA A 110 11.70 -12.91 -6.33
C ALA A 110 10.98 -12.26 -7.52
N ARG A 111 10.79 -10.93 -7.52
CA ARG A 111 10.05 -10.21 -8.56
C ARG A 111 10.97 -9.34 -9.39
#